data_AF-A0A7K1BB78-F1
#
_entry.id   AF-A0A7K1BB78-F1
#
_cell.length_a   1.000
_cell.length_b   1.000
_cell.length_c   1.000
_cell.angle_alpha   90.00
_cell.angle_beta   90.00
_cell.angle_gamma   90.00
#
_symmetry.space_group_name_H-M   'P 1'
#
loop_
_entity.id
_entity.type
_entity.pdbx_description
1 polymer ?
#
loop_
_entity_poly.entity_id
_entity_poly.type
_entity_poly.pdbx_seq_one_letter_code
_entity_poly.pdbx_strand_id
1 'polypeptide(L)' 'MSSTRTQVYLTEEQRRKVDQLADAEGVTMAVIIRRALDEYLTDDADVNTALAATFGAAPDADAPSRDEWQRG' A
#
# COMPACT_ATOMS: atom_id res chain seq x y z
N MET A 1 -10.82 -17.86 0.18
CA MET A 1 -9.54 -17.66 0.89
C MET A 1 -9.75 -18.01 2.36
N SER A 2 -8.84 -18.74 2.98
CA SER A 2 -8.89 -19.01 4.42
C SER A 2 -8.45 -17.77 5.19
N SER A 3 -9.22 -17.34 6.19
CA SER A 3 -8.78 -16.29 7.12
C SER A 3 -7.91 -16.88 8.21
N THR A 4 -6.74 -16.29 8.45
CA THR A 4 -5.91 -16.60 9.62
C THR A 4 -6.41 -15.80 10.82
N ARG A 5 -6.57 -16.45 11.99
CA ARG A 5 -6.97 -15.77 13.23
C ARG A 5 -5.79 -14.93 13.73
N THR A 6 -6.01 -13.61 13.82
CA THR A 6 -5.01 -12.65 14.30
C THR A 6 -5.60 -11.83 15.44
N GLN A 7 -4.86 -11.65 16.52
CA GLN A 7 -5.21 -10.74 17.60
C GLN A 7 -4.49 -9.41 17.38
N VAL A 8 -5.25 -8.31 17.44
CA VAL A 8 -4.72 -6.95 17.35
C VAL A 8 -5.11 -6.17 18.60
N TYR A 9 -4.22 -5.29 19.06
CA TYR A 9 -4.51 -4.37 20.15
C TYR A 9 -4.99 -3.05 19.57
N LEU A 10 -6.11 -2.56 20.08
CA LEU A 10 -6.67 -1.25 19.73
C LEU A 10 -6.72 -0.40 20.99
N THR A 11 -6.52 0.91 20.84
CA THR A 11 -6.88 1.85 21.91
C THR A 11 -8.39 1.84 22.11
N GLU A 12 -8.85 2.30 23.27
CA GLU A 12 -10.28 2.44 23.55
C GLU A 12 -10.98 3.35 22.53
N GLU A 13 -10.29 4.41 22.08
CA GLU A 13 -10.81 5.32 21.06
C GLU A 13 -10.93 4.66 19.69
N GLN A 14 -9.90 3.91 19.26
CA GLN A 14 -9.94 3.16 18.01
C GLN A 14 -11.07 2.14 18.03
N ARG A 15 -11.22 1.39 19.14
CA ARG A 15 -12.30 0.42 19.29
C ARG A 15 -13.68 1.08 19.17
N ARG A 16 -13.89 2.20 19.86
CA ARG A 16 -15.15 2.95 19.80
C ARG A 16 -15.48 3.42 18.38
N LYS A 17 -14.50 3.94 17.66
CA LYS A 17 -14.66 4.40 16.26
C LYS A 17 -15.02 3.25 15.32
N VAL A 18 -14.37 2.10 15.49
CA VAL A 18 -14.65 0.91 14.68
C VAL A 18 -16.05 0.36 14.97
N ASP A 19 -16.46 0.30 16.24
CA ASP A 19 -17.80 -0.16 16.62
C ASP A 19 -18.88 0.77 16.04
N GLN A 20 -18.69 2.10 16.13
CA GLN A 20 -19.63 3.07 15.52
C GLN A 20 -19.77 2.90 14.01
N LEU A 21 -18.67 2.64 13.30
CA LEU A 21 -18.69 2.42 11.86
C LEU A 21 -19.37 1.10 11.49
N ALA A 22 -19.07 0.05 12.25
CA ALA A 22 -19.69 -1.27 12.09
C ALA A 22 -21.21 -1.20 12.28
N ASP A 23 -21.66 -0.49 13.32
CA ASP A 23 -23.08 -0.28 13.62
C ASP A 23 -23.77 0.55 12.53
N ALA A 24 -23.13 1.64 12.08
CA ALA A 24 -23.66 2.50 11.03
C ALA A 24 -23.83 1.78 9.69
N GLU A 25 -22.94 0.86 9.37
CA GLU A 25 -22.96 0.08 8.13
C GLU A 25 -23.70 -1.26 8.24
N GLY A 26 -24.10 -1.67 9.45
CA GLY A 26 -24.73 -2.97 9.69
C GLY A 26 -23.80 -4.16 9.39
N VAL A 27 -22.49 -3.99 9.58
CA VAL A 27 -21.48 -5.04 9.35
C VAL A 27 -20.74 -5.37 10.65
N THR A 28 -19.93 -6.42 10.64
CA THR A 28 -19.12 -6.76 11.82
C THR A 28 -17.84 -5.93 11.89
N MET A 29 -17.31 -5.74 13.10
CA MET A 29 -15.97 -5.17 13.34
C MET A 29 -14.90 -5.80 12.43
N ALA A 30 -14.96 -7.12 12.22
CA ALA A 30 -14.00 -7.83 11.38
C ALA A 30 -14.04 -7.40 9.91
N VAL A 31 -15.21 -6.99 9.39
CA VAL A 31 -15.34 -6.44 8.04
C VAL A 31 -14.67 -5.08 7.96
N ILE A 32 -14.91 -4.21 8.95
CA ILE A 32 -14.30 -2.88 9.01
C ILE A 32 -12.77 -2.98 9.07
N ILE A 33 -12.24 -3.80 9.99
CA ILE A 33 -10.80 -4.00 10.13
C ILE A 33 -10.19 -4.58 8.85
N ARG A 34 -10.86 -5.53 8.19
CA ARG A 34 -10.36 -6.09 6.94
C ARG A 34 -10.29 -5.03 5.84
N ARG A 35 -11.33 -4.23 5.64
CA ARG A 35 -11.32 -3.15 4.64
C ARG A 35 -10.24 -2.12 4.90
N ALA A 36 -10.06 -1.73 6.15
CA ALA A 36 -8.99 -0.79 6.53
C ALA A 36 -7.60 -1.38 6.26
N LEU A 37 -7.41 -2.69 6.50
CA LEU A 37 -6.18 -3.37 6.15
C LEU A 37 -6.01 -3.51 4.63
N ASP A 38 -7.07 -3.85 3.90
CA ASP A 38 -7.04 -3.97 2.45
C ASP A 38 -6.66 -2.62 1.82
N GLU A 39 -7.24 -1.50 2.29
CA GLU A 39 -6.90 -0.14 1.87
C GLU A 39 -5.46 0.22 2.24
N TYR A 40 -5.03 -0.04 3.48
CA TYR A 40 -3.69 0.29 3.93
C TYR A 40 -2.59 -0.55 3.27
N LEU A 41 -2.88 -1.81 2.95
CA LEU A 41 -2.00 -2.75 2.30
C LEU A 41 -2.22 -2.81 0.79
N THR A 42 -3.10 -1.95 0.24
CA THR A 42 -3.21 -1.80 -1.20
C THR A 42 -1.83 -1.36 -1.69
N ASP A 43 -1.22 -2.23 -2.50
CA ASP A 43 0.12 -2.07 -3.05
C ASP A 43 0.06 -0.99 -4.14
N ASP A 44 -0.18 0.26 -3.71
CA ASP A 44 -0.47 1.41 -4.58
C ASP A 44 0.79 1.98 -5.27
N ALA A 45 1.83 1.18 -5.34
CA ALA A 45 2.78 1.26 -6.41
C ALA A 45 3.10 -0.16 -6.85
N ASP A 46 2.43 -0.64 -7.90
CA ASP A 46 3.20 -1.38 -8.89
C ASP A 46 4.38 -0.48 -9.20
N VAL A 47 5.56 -0.87 -8.69
CA VAL A 47 6.78 -0.08 -8.76
C VAL A 47 7.02 0.35 -10.21
N ASN A 48 6.64 -0.48 -11.18
CA ASN A 48 6.74 -0.14 -12.59
C ASN A 48 5.75 0.94 -13.01
N THR A 49 4.50 0.91 -12.55
CA THR A 49 3.49 1.95 -12.78
C THR A 49 3.88 3.27 -12.11
N ALA A 50 4.38 3.24 -10.86
CA ALA A 50 4.88 4.43 -10.18
C ALA A 50 6.13 5.01 -10.86
N LEU A 51 7.08 4.17 -11.28
CA LEU A 51 8.27 4.58 -12.06
C LEU A 51 7.88 5.13 -13.45
N ALA A 52 6.90 4.54 -14.12
CA ALA A 52 6.38 5.02 -15.39
C ALA A 52 5.68 6.38 -15.23
N ALA A 53 4.92 6.57 -14.14
CA ALA A 53 4.23 7.81 -13.81
C ALA A 53 5.17 8.96 -13.45
N THR A 54 6.35 8.68 -12.90
CA THR A 54 7.41 9.67 -12.66
C THR A 54 8.17 10.10 -13.92
N PHE A 55 7.69 9.71 -15.10
CA PHE A 55 8.40 9.79 -16.37
C PHE A 55 9.71 9.01 -16.28
N GLY A 56 9.74 7.76 -16.75
CA GLY A 56 11.00 7.14 -17.18
C GLY A 56 11.73 8.16 -18.06
N ALA A 57 12.77 8.79 -17.51
CA ALA A 57 13.13 10.17 -17.86
C ALA A 57 13.53 10.38 -19.34
N ALA A 58 13.81 9.29 -20.04
CA ALA A 58 13.68 9.16 -21.49
C ALA A 58 13.85 7.67 -21.82
N PRO A 59 12.81 6.96 -22.33
CA PRO A 59 12.94 5.55 -22.71
C PRO A 59 13.94 5.32 -23.86
N ASP A 60 14.16 6.35 -24.67
CA ASP A 60 15.16 6.39 -25.75
C ASP A 60 16.48 7.06 -25.30
N ALA A 61 16.67 7.32 -24.00
CA ALA A 61 17.96 7.82 -23.53
C ALA A 61 19.01 6.72 -23.66
N ASP A 62 19.96 6.93 -24.56
CA ASP A 62 21.21 6.20 -24.54
C ASP A 62 22.01 6.63 -23.31
N ALA A 63 22.24 5.67 -22.42
CA ALA A 63 23.21 5.86 -21.34
C ALA A 63 24.62 5.93 -21.96
N PRO A 64 25.42 6.97 -21.64
CA PRO A 64 26.79 7.06 -22.16
C PRO A 64 27.61 5.85 -21.70
N SER A 65 28.59 5.45 -22.52
CA SER A 65 29.44 4.30 -22.17
C SER A 65 30.19 4.58 -20.87
N ARG A 66 30.28 3.57 -19.99
CA ARG A 66 31.09 3.64 -18.77
C ARG A 66 32.59 3.79 -19.08
N ASP A 67 33.01 3.52 -20.32
CA ASP A 67 34.38 3.73 -20.77
C ASP A 67 34.77 5.22 -20.74
N GLU A 68 33.81 6.13 -20.89
CA GLU A 68 34.03 7.59 -20.81
C GLU A 68 34.45 8.05 -19.40
N TRP A 69 34.20 7.23 -18.38
CA TRP A 69 34.47 7.50 -16.97
C TRP A 69 35.85 6.98 -16.54
N GLN A 70 36.48 6.13 -17.37
CA GLN A 70 37.85 5.67 -17.19
C GLN A 70 38.83 6.71 -17.73
N ARG A 71 38.85 7.91 -17.11
CA ARG A 71 39.96 8.85 -17.30
C ARG A 71 41.06 8.50 -16.30
N GLY A 72 41.93 7.59 -16.71
CA GLY A 72 43.28 7.44 -16.14
C GLY A 72 44.17 8.60 -16.51
#